data_AF-A4CGR0-F1
#
_entry.id   AF-A4CGR0-F1
#
_cell.length_a   1.000
_cell.length_b   1.000
_cell.length_c   1.000
_cell.angle_alpha   90.00
_cell.angle_beta   90.00
_cell.angle_gamma   90.00
#
_symmetry.space_group_name_H-M   'P 1'
#
loop_
_entity.id
_entity.type
_entity.pdbx_description
1 polymer ?
#
loop_
_entity_poly.entity_id
_entity_poly.type
_entity_poly.pdbx_seq_one_letter_code
_entity_poly.pdbx_strand_id
1 'polypeptide(L)'
;MKPNNQLWILGVLLLAVLPVSAQPFSLNDKIQPVELALQEDSRPGRGDAKFLATLSTVDTTNYYYITGHDMFRFVDIIVKGLGNSSPLEASLVYDNWKDVVETQSSGRAEDGIMHFQVRAYGAIGLIINSPRDETVNFTIMASASTPRKSYLGNPFVPISDGDAVAGAAGTSGEGGSSGNNTFLYIALGIALLVIGLLAGKLMGRKSASVIALMLTFTFQAAGQNGATPGFFYKDRYYNGEDLDNGKFEEDLEEEMGDGYDPSDDISDLNDKLNSIKEFLDNATNLYDSYSGLGSCINSTPLPGEPRIPSFCDEPLTTAGPDNENSCAACFLDARRQFNEVRYLFEQLATIYKCTKDFSNAALSFGDNASGIHAVSGMAWQTQRRNIEKSIVDLEAAYDNKYGELLNSLSESMLKLSECEARYGVEDWFDRFGYMYFEFIKDKYRRKD
;
A
#
# COMPACT_ATOMS: atom_id res chain seq x y z
N MET A 1 -32.66 45.20 29.57
CA MET A 1 -31.49 45.17 28.66
C MET A 1 -30.42 44.31 29.32
N LYS A 2 -30.11 43.14 28.74
CA LYS A 2 -29.04 42.23 29.17
C LYS A 2 -28.08 42.06 27.99
N PRO A 3 -26.75 42.17 28.17
CA PRO A 3 -25.81 41.90 27.09
C PRO A 3 -25.64 40.39 26.91
N ASN A 4 -25.56 39.98 25.65
CA ASN A 4 -25.59 38.62 25.17
C ASN A 4 -24.14 38.09 25.04
N ASN A 5 -23.77 37.11 25.87
CA ASN A 5 -22.50 36.38 25.78
C ASN A 5 -22.65 35.21 24.79
N GLN A 6 -22.40 35.44 23.50
CA GLN A 6 -22.23 34.37 22.50
C GLN A 6 -21.30 34.82 21.37
N LEU A 7 -20.02 35.05 21.68
CA LEU A 7 -19.02 35.31 20.65
C LEU A 7 -17.63 34.81 21.06
N TRP A 8 -17.55 33.56 21.52
CA TRP A 8 -16.31 32.81 21.69
C TRP A 8 -16.65 31.34 21.48
N ILE A 9 -16.44 30.83 20.27
CA ILE A 9 -16.18 29.44 19.84
C ILE A 9 -16.18 29.50 18.30
N LEU A 10 -15.08 29.98 17.74
CA LEU A 10 -14.76 29.88 16.31
C LEU A 10 -13.24 30.00 16.21
N GLY A 11 -12.58 28.99 16.76
CA GLY A 11 -11.14 28.85 16.79
C GLY A 11 -10.84 27.43 17.26
N VAL A 12 -9.97 26.74 16.53
CA VAL A 12 -9.56 25.34 16.72
C VAL A 12 -10.48 24.30 16.05
N LEU A 13 -10.35 24.16 14.73
CA LEU A 13 -10.46 22.88 14.00
C LEU A 13 -9.99 23.05 12.55
N LEU A 14 -8.74 23.50 12.42
CA LEU A 14 -7.91 23.28 11.24
C LEU A 14 -6.71 22.45 11.75
N LEU A 15 -6.97 21.18 12.01
CA LEU A 15 -5.90 20.19 12.01
C LEU A 15 -5.47 20.10 10.55
N ALA A 16 -4.40 20.82 10.21
CA ALA A 16 -3.65 20.54 9.02
C ALA A 16 -3.24 19.06 9.10
N VAL A 17 -3.90 18.23 8.31
CA VAL A 17 -3.37 16.93 7.95
C VAL A 17 -2.16 17.27 7.10
N LEU A 18 -1.00 17.42 7.75
CA LEU A 18 0.26 17.50 7.04
C LEU A 18 0.37 16.18 6.26
N PRO A 19 0.55 16.19 4.93
CA PRO A 19 0.92 14.99 4.24
C PRO A 19 2.28 14.57 4.79
N VAL A 20 2.27 13.59 5.69
CA VAL A 20 3.49 12.94 6.15
C VAL A 20 3.90 11.99 5.02
N SER A 21 4.39 12.55 3.92
CA SER A 21 5.27 11.81 3.02
C SER A 21 6.58 11.68 3.77
N ALA A 22 6.71 10.62 4.57
CA ALA A 22 7.91 10.40 5.37
C ALA A 22 9.07 10.04 4.43
N GLN A 23 9.81 11.04 3.98
CA GLN A 23 11.18 10.83 3.50
C GLN A 23 11.99 10.09 4.58
N PRO A 24 13.06 9.35 4.21
CA PRO A 24 13.95 8.78 5.21
C PRO A 24 14.41 9.84 6.21
N PHE A 25 14.47 9.47 7.48
CA PHE A 25 14.70 10.41 8.57
C PHE A 25 16.15 10.90 8.60
N SER A 26 16.33 12.19 8.88
CA SER A 26 17.62 12.83 9.13
C SER A 26 17.50 13.88 10.25
N LEU A 27 18.53 13.96 11.10
CA LEU A 27 18.76 15.13 11.96
C LEU A 27 19.75 16.14 11.34
N ASN A 28 20.35 15.80 10.21
CA ASN A 28 21.29 16.65 9.50
C ASN A 28 20.51 17.56 8.54
N ASP A 29 20.42 18.84 8.89
CA ASP A 29 19.75 19.90 8.13
C ASP A 29 20.42 20.19 6.78
N LYS A 30 21.66 19.74 6.58
CA LYS A 30 22.36 19.81 5.29
C LYS A 30 21.87 18.79 4.27
N ILE A 31 21.19 17.73 4.73
CA ILE A 31 20.58 16.76 3.82
C ILE A 31 19.26 17.36 3.35
N GLN A 32 19.19 17.67 2.05
CA GLN A 32 18.02 18.22 1.38
C GLN A 32 17.60 17.26 0.28
N PRO A 33 16.78 16.23 0.60
CA PRO A 33 16.40 15.22 -0.37
C PRO A 33 15.44 15.77 -1.43
N VAL A 34 15.62 15.30 -2.66
CA VAL A 34 14.74 15.61 -3.80
C VAL A 34 13.65 14.55 -3.90
N GLU A 35 12.39 14.98 -3.97
CA GLU A 35 11.27 14.06 -4.17
C GLU A 35 11.19 13.62 -5.63
N LEU A 36 11.05 12.31 -5.83
CA LEU A 36 10.80 11.65 -7.10
C LEU A 36 9.38 11.07 -7.06
N ALA A 37 8.39 11.91 -7.33
CA ALA A 37 6.98 11.50 -7.32
C ALA A 37 6.62 10.75 -8.61
N LEU A 38 6.34 9.45 -8.49
CA LEU A 38 5.93 8.61 -9.61
C LEU A 38 4.60 9.10 -10.22
N GLN A 39 4.54 9.16 -11.54
CA GLN A 39 3.36 9.59 -12.30
C GLN A 39 2.72 8.40 -13.02
N GLU A 40 1.44 8.52 -13.37
CA GLU A 40 0.77 7.48 -14.18
C GLU A 40 1.53 7.27 -15.50
N ASP A 41 1.76 6.00 -15.86
CA ASP A 41 2.42 5.64 -17.09
C ASP A 41 1.39 5.58 -18.23
N SER A 42 1.30 6.66 -19.00
CA SER A 42 0.33 6.82 -20.09
C SER A 42 0.61 5.94 -21.32
N ARG A 43 1.72 5.19 -21.34
CA ARG A 43 2.10 4.39 -22.51
C ARG A 43 1.12 3.23 -22.72
N PRO A 44 0.86 2.83 -23.99
CA PRO A 44 -0.09 1.75 -24.28
C PRO A 44 0.26 0.43 -23.58
N GLY A 45 -0.76 -0.20 -22.98
CA GLY A 45 -0.61 -1.50 -22.31
C GLY A 45 0.03 -1.45 -20.92
N ARG A 46 0.20 -0.27 -20.33
CA ARG A 46 0.77 -0.11 -18.97
C ARG A 46 -0.28 -0.09 -17.84
N GLY A 47 -1.57 -0.01 -18.16
CA GLY A 47 -2.65 -0.02 -17.15
C GLY A 47 -2.46 1.09 -16.12
N ASP A 48 -2.62 0.77 -14.84
CA ASP A 48 -2.39 1.70 -13.73
C ASP A 48 -0.91 1.73 -13.28
N ALA A 49 0.05 1.33 -14.11
CA ALA A 49 1.48 1.39 -13.77
C ALA A 49 1.94 2.84 -13.66
N LYS A 50 3.08 3.06 -12.99
CA LYS A 50 3.64 4.38 -12.79
C LYS A 50 5.10 4.44 -13.19
N PHE A 51 5.52 5.61 -13.63
CA PHE A 51 6.86 5.82 -14.15
C PHE A 51 7.36 7.24 -13.86
N LEU A 52 8.68 7.37 -13.74
CA LEU A 52 9.42 8.63 -13.75
C LEU A 52 10.84 8.37 -14.26
N ALA A 53 11.37 9.28 -15.06
CA ALA A 53 12.80 9.37 -15.33
C ALA A 53 13.34 10.76 -15.00
N THR A 54 14.63 10.84 -14.67
CA THR A 54 15.32 12.10 -14.40
C THR A 54 16.58 12.26 -15.24
N LEU A 55 16.98 13.49 -15.50
CA LEU A 55 18.36 13.84 -15.87
C LEU A 55 18.93 14.75 -14.80
N SER A 56 20.07 14.37 -14.25
CA SER A 56 20.66 15.02 -13.07
C SER A 56 22.19 14.98 -13.12
N THR A 57 22.82 15.78 -12.26
CA THR A 57 24.28 15.84 -12.10
C THR A 57 24.66 15.69 -10.63
N VAL A 58 25.77 15.01 -10.32
CA VAL A 58 26.29 14.87 -8.94
C VAL A 58 27.79 15.14 -8.93
N ASP A 59 28.23 16.00 -8.02
CA ASP A 59 29.66 16.24 -7.78
C ASP A 59 30.18 15.43 -6.59
N THR A 60 29.36 15.25 -5.55
CA THR A 60 29.72 14.53 -4.32
C THR A 60 28.60 13.59 -3.94
N THR A 61 27.57 14.08 -3.25
CA THR A 61 26.44 13.25 -2.82
C THR A 61 25.13 14.00 -2.96
N ASN A 62 24.16 13.38 -3.63
CA ASN A 62 22.78 13.83 -3.70
C ASN A 62 21.85 12.80 -3.05
N TYR A 63 20.72 13.28 -2.53
CA TYR A 63 19.73 12.46 -1.83
C TYR A 63 18.39 12.57 -2.55
N TYR A 64 17.76 11.42 -2.84
CA TYR A 64 16.49 11.33 -3.53
C TYR A 64 15.54 10.41 -2.78
N TYR A 65 14.23 10.68 -2.83
CA TYR A 65 13.25 9.73 -2.31
C TYR A 65 12.06 9.57 -3.25
N ILE A 66 11.68 8.33 -3.51
CA ILE A 66 10.64 7.96 -4.46
C ILE A 66 9.30 7.79 -3.73
N THR A 67 8.26 8.45 -4.24
CA THR A 67 6.90 8.41 -3.72
C THR A 67 5.90 8.05 -4.82
N GLY A 68 4.61 7.89 -4.47
CA GLY A 68 3.54 7.60 -5.43
C GLY A 68 3.28 6.12 -5.71
N HIS A 69 3.98 5.20 -5.03
CA HIS A 69 3.70 3.76 -5.04
C HIS A 69 2.95 3.31 -3.76
N ASP A 70 2.52 2.06 -3.74
CA ASP A 70 1.94 1.39 -2.58
C ASP A 70 2.58 0.01 -2.41
N MET A 71 2.33 -0.65 -1.29
CA MET A 71 2.98 -1.92 -0.95
C MET A 71 2.64 -3.11 -1.85
N PHE A 72 1.61 -2.99 -2.71
CA PHE A 72 1.24 -4.00 -3.70
C PHE A 72 1.88 -3.74 -5.06
N ARG A 73 2.67 -2.67 -5.19
CA ARG A 73 3.42 -2.37 -6.40
C ARG A 73 4.86 -2.82 -6.24
N PHE A 74 5.36 -3.42 -7.30
CA PHE A 74 6.77 -3.76 -7.46
C PHE A 74 7.47 -2.58 -8.09
N VAL A 75 8.53 -2.08 -7.43
CA VAL A 75 9.25 -0.89 -7.88
C VAL A 75 10.63 -1.32 -8.36
N ASP A 76 10.90 -1.05 -9.64
CA ASP A 76 12.22 -1.19 -10.25
C ASP A 76 12.85 0.21 -10.34
N ILE A 77 14.05 0.34 -9.78
CA ILE A 77 14.82 1.58 -9.78
C ILE A 77 16.11 1.33 -10.54
N ILE A 78 16.30 2.06 -11.63
CA ILE A 78 17.45 2.01 -12.51
C ILE A 78 18.25 3.29 -12.30
N VAL A 79 19.56 3.15 -12.13
CA VAL A 79 20.49 4.29 -12.09
C VAL A 79 21.63 4.03 -13.05
N LYS A 80 21.87 4.96 -13.98
CA LYS A 80 22.97 4.88 -14.96
C LYS A 80 23.70 6.21 -15.01
N GLY A 81 25.04 6.16 -14.96
CA GLY A 81 25.89 7.32 -15.28
C GLY A 81 25.95 7.50 -16.80
N LEU A 82 25.84 8.74 -17.27
CA LEU A 82 25.72 9.10 -18.68
C LEU A 82 27.07 9.50 -19.25
N GLY A 83 27.40 8.97 -20.44
CA GLY A 83 28.60 9.30 -21.19
C GLY A 83 29.90 8.91 -20.50
N ASN A 84 30.36 7.66 -20.68
CA ASN A 84 31.68 7.13 -20.29
C ASN A 84 32.34 7.83 -19.09
N SER A 85 31.55 8.00 -18.03
CA SER A 85 31.85 8.92 -16.94
C SER A 85 32.63 8.23 -15.83
N SER A 86 33.10 9.02 -14.87
CA SER A 86 33.65 8.48 -13.63
C SER A 86 32.68 7.53 -12.93
N PRO A 87 33.18 6.59 -12.10
CA PRO A 87 32.34 5.64 -11.38
C PRO A 87 31.25 6.36 -10.58
N LEU A 88 30.03 5.81 -10.61
CA LEU A 88 28.87 6.29 -9.87
C LEU A 88 28.47 5.21 -8.88
N GLU A 89 28.05 5.59 -7.69
CA GLU A 89 27.48 4.69 -6.69
C GLU A 89 26.05 5.09 -6.35
N ALA A 90 25.20 4.09 -6.17
CA ALA A 90 23.83 4.27 -5.72
C ALA A 90 23.60 3.40 -4.49
N SER A 91 23.08 3.99 -3.41
CA SER A 91 22.73 3.30 -2.18
C SER A 91 21.26 3.43 -1.87
N LEU A 92 20.63 2.31 -1.59
CA LEU A 92 19.24 2.20 -1.21
C LEU A 92 19.09 2.36 0.30
N VAL A 93 18.17 3.23 0.72
CA VAL A 93 17.81 3.43 2.13
C VAL A 93 16.28 3.44 2.27
N TYR A 94 15.78 3.20 3.48
CA TYR A 94 14.35 3.20 3.75
C TYR A 94 13.98 4.19 4.85
N ASP A 95 14.21 3.83 6.11
CA ASP A 95 13.76 4.65 7.25
C ASP A 95 14.73 5.77 7.62
N ASN A 96 16.02 5.61 7.32
CA ASN A 96 17.08 6.53 7.75
C ASN A 96 18.20 6.58 6.72
N TRP A 97 18.68 7.77 6.37
CA TRP A 97 19.78 7.96 5.41
C TRP A 97 21.11 7.33 5.84
N LYS A 98 21.25 6.95 7.11
CA LYS A 98 22.45 6.26 7.62
C LYS A 98 22.34 4.73 7.57
N ASP A 99 21.13 4.20 7.39
CA ASP A 99 20.88 2.77 7.39
C ASP A 99 20.78 2.26 5.95
N VAL A 100 21.95 2.04 5.35
CA VAL A 100 22.07 1.59 3.96
C VAL A 100 21.70 0.11 3.87
N VAL A 101 20.68 -0.17 3.07
CA VAL A 101 20.19 -1.53 2.82
C VAL A 101 21.07 -2.24 1.79
N GLU A 102 21.38 -1.55 0.69
CA GLU A 102 22.14 -2.08 -0.42
C GLU A 102 22.91 -0.95 -1.11
N THR A 103 24.10 -1.26 -1.64
CA THR A 103 24.87 -0.35 -2.49
C THR A 103 25.31 -1.05 -3.77
N GLN A 104 25.08 -0.41 -4.91
CA GLN A 104 25.60 -0.82 -6.21
C GLN A 104 26.51 0.26 -6.79
N SER A 105 27.36 -0.12 -7.74
CA SER A 105 28.29 0.79 -8.41
C SER A 105 28.32 0.52 -9.91
N SER A 106 28.32 1.58 -10.71
CA SER A 106 28.40 1.49 -12.18
C SER A 106 29.65 0.75 -12.65
N GLY A 107 30.76 0.80 -11.91
CA GLY A 107 32.00 0.10 -12.27
C GLY A 107 31.94 -1.43 -12.11
N ARG A 108 30.90 -1.97 -11.46
CA ARG A 108 30.69 -3.42 -11.28
C ARG A 108 29.40 -3.92 -11.93
N ALA A 109 28.50 -3.02 -12.28
CA ALA A 109 27.23 -3.35 -12.89
C ALA A 109 27.40 -3.67 -14.38
N GLU A 110 26.60 -4.61 -14.87
CA GLU A 110 26.47 -4.88 -16.31
C GLU A 110 25.97 -3.61 -17.01
N ASP A 111 26.64 -3.23 -18.11
CA ASP A 111 26.38 -2.01 -18.90
C ASP A 111 26.40 -0.70 -18.09
N GLY A 112 27.03 -0.72 -16.92
CA GLY A 112 27.05 0.39 -15.97
C GLY A 112 25.70 0.66 -15.29
N ILE A 113 24.72 -0.23 -15.42
CA ILE A 113 23.34 -0.05 -14.96
C ILE A 113 23.14 -0.67 -13.59
N MET A 114 22.95 0.18 -12.59
CA MET A 114 22.54 -0.25 -11.26
C MET A 114 21.02 -0.46 -11.24
N HIS A 115 20.58 -1.60 -10.69
CA HIS A 115 19.17 -2.00 -10.71
C HIS A 115 18.72 -2.52 -9.35
N PHE A 116 17.77 -1.83 -8.73
CA PHE A 116 17.18 -2.22 -7.45
C PHE A 116 15.74 -2.67 -7.66
N GLN A 117 15.41 -3.85 -7.14
CA GLN A 117 14.07 -4.44 -7.21
C GLN A 117 13.46 -4.48 -5.82
N VAL A 118 12.55 -3.55 -5.54
CA VAL A 118 12.08 -3.28 -4.18
C VAL A 118 10.55 -3.29 -4.05
N ARG A 119 10.09 -3.61 -2.84
CA ARG A 119 8.72 -3.40 -2.37
C ARG A 119 8.77 -2.55 -1.11
N ALA A 120 7.97 -1.50 -1.05
CA ALA A 120 7.91 -0.59 0.09
C ALA A 120 6.48 -0.10 0.33
N TYR A 121 6.16 0.22 1.58
CA TYR A 121 4.92 0.93 1.93
C TYR A 121 5.14 2.44 2.01
N GLY A 122 6.29 2.86 2.54
CA GLY A 122 6.70 4.26 2.63
C GLY A 122 7.54 4.73 1.45
N ALA A 123 8.14 5.92 1.58
CA ALA A 123 9.07 6.42 0.58
C ALA A 123 10.32 5.52 0.48
N ILE A 124 10.87 5.40 -0.71
CA ILE A 124 12.14 4.69 -0.94
C ILE A 124 13.24 5.72 -1.08
N GLY A 125 14.25 5.68 -0.23
CA GLY A 125 15.38 6.60 -0.31
C GLY A 125 16.51 6.06 -1.20
N LEU A 126 17.18 6.97 -1.88
CA LEU A 126 18.29 6.70 -2.78
C LEU A 126 19.38 7.75 -2.55
N ILE A 127 20.60 7.30 -2.27
CA ILE A 127 21.78 8.15 -2.15
C ILE A 127 22.60 7.93 -3.41
N ILE A 128 22.87 9.01 -4.14
CA ILE A 128 23.73 8.98 -5.33
C ILE A 128 25.06 9.64 -4.97
N ASN A 129 26.16 8.93 -5.22
CA ASN A 129 27.49 9.36 -4.82
C ASN A 129 28.49 9.30 -5.99
N SER A 130 29.29 10.35 -6.14
CA SER A 130 30.48 10.38 -6.99
C SER A 130 31.72 10.11 -6.13
N PRO A 131 32.21 8.86 -6.03
CA PRO A 131 33.32 8.49 -5.14
C PRO A 131 34.66 9.16 -5.46
N ARG A 132 34.79 9.86 -6.60
CA ARG A 132 36.01 10.58 -7.00
C ARG A 132 35.87 12.10 -6.90
N ASP A 133 34.75 12.60 -6.39
CA ASP A 133 34.41 14.03 -6.35
C ASP A 133 34.46 14.69 -7.74
N GLU A 134 34.15 13.93 -8.79
CA GLU A 134 34.03 14.40 -10.18
C GLU A 134 32.56 14.58 -10.53
N THR A 135 32.24 15.61 -11.32
CA THR A 135 30.88 15.80 -11.82
C THR A 135 30.49 14.64 -12.73
N VAL A 136 29.45 13.91 -12.35
CA VAL A 136 28.86 12.82 -13.13
C VAL A 136 27.43 13.18 -13.50
N ASN A 137 27.13 13.16 -14.79
CA ASN A 137 25.76 13.23 -15.29
C ASN A 137 25.14 11.84 -15.17
N PHE A 138 23.89 11.74 -14.73
CA PHE A 138 23.22 10.46 -14.52
C PHE A 138 21.72 10.57 -14.72
N THR A 139 21.09 9.41 -14.88
CA THR A 139 19.63 9.25 -14.88
C THR A 139 19.19 8.32 -13.77
N ILE A 140 18.07 8.65 -13.14
CA ILE A 140 17.29 7.72 -12.32
C ILE A 140 16.00 7.43 -13.08
N MET A 141 15.71 6.17 -13.34
CA MET A 141 14.40 5.74 -13.84
C MET A 141 13.74 4.86 -12.78
N ALA A 142 12.52 5.20 -12.40
CA ALA A 142 11.74 4.44 -11.43
C ALA A 142 10.42 4.02 -12.07
N SER A 143 10.13 2.73 -12.05
CA SER A 143 8.91 2.13 -12.59
C SER A 143 8.21 1.36 -11.49
N ALA A 144 6.94 1.65 -11.25
CA ALA A 144 6.10 0.87 -10.35
C ALA A 144 5.03 0.10 -11.13
N SER A 145 4.98 -1.21 -10.94
CA SER A 145 3.99 -2.08 -11.59
C SER A 145 2.55 -1.65 -11.28
N THR A 146 1.59 -2.12 -12.06
CA THR A 146 0.19 -2.16 -11.59
C THR A 146 0.11 -2.90 -10.25
N PRO A 147 -0.81 -2.54 -9.33
CA PRO A 147 -0.95 -3.24 -8.07
C PRO A 147 -1.19 -4.74 -8.27
N ARG A 148 -0.34 -5.59 -7.71
CA ARG A 148 -0.44 -7.05 -7.79
C ARG A 148 -0.86 -7.61 -6.45
N LYS A 149 -2.17 -7.82 -6.30
CA LYS A 149 -2.77 -8.33 -5.05
C LYS A 149 -2.74 -9.87 -4.96
N SER A 150 -1.99 -10.61 -5.77
CA SER A 150 -2.07 -12.08 -5.79
C SER A 150 -1.49 -12.81 -4.56
N TYR A 151 -0.74 -12.16 -3.69
CA TYR A 151 0.04 -12.83 -2.62
C TYR A 151 -0.77 -13.45 -1.47
N LEU A 152 -1.99 -12.97 -1.17
CA LEU A 152 -2.81 -13.59 -0.09
C LEU A 152 -3.39 -14.96 -0.48
N GLY A 153 -3.16 -15.41 -1.71
CA GLY A 153 -3.65 -16.69 -2.21
C GLY A 153 -5.18 -16.79 -2.23
N ASN A 154 -5.66 -17.94 -2.69
CA ASN A 154 -7.07 -18.27 -2.71
C ASN A 154 -7.42 -19.15 -1.49
N PRO A 155 -8.26 -18.67 -0.54
CA PRO A 155 -8.67 -19.48 0.60
C PRO A 155 -9.78 -20.48 0.23
N PHE A 156 -10.36 -20.39 -0.96
CA PHE A 156 -11.48 -21.23 -1.38
C PHE A 156 -10.98 -22.57 -1.89
N VAL A 157 -11.74 -23.62 -1.60
CA VAL A 157 -11.47 -25.00 -2.02
C VAL A 157 -12.76 -25.62 -2.54
N PRO A 158 -12.69 -26.63 -3.43
CA PRO A 158 -13.88 -27.28 -3.92
C PRO A 158 -14.62 -27.98 -2.76
N ILE A 159 -15.94 -27.93 -2.77
CA ILE A 159 -16.79 -28.68 -1.85
C ILE A 159 -16.53 -30.18 -2.06
N SER A 160 -16.22 -30.91 -0.97
CA SER A 160 -16.12 -32.36 -1.03
C SER A 160 -17.49 -33.04 -0.78
N ASP A 161 -17.67 -34.27 -1.23
CA ASP A 161 -18.93 -35.02 -1.03
C ASP A 161 -19.34 -35.16 0.45
N GLY A 162 -18.36 -35.07 1.39
CA GLY A 162 -18.60 -35.06 2.83
C GLY A 162 -19.13 -33.73 3.37
N ASP A 163 -18.90 -32.63 2.66
CA ASP A 163 -19.36 -31.29 3.01
C ASP A 163 -20.81 -31.04 2.56
N ALA A 164 -21.32 -31.82 1.61
CA ALA A 164 -22.69 -31.70 1.10
C ALA A 164 -23.75 -32.38 1.99
N VAL A 165 -23.37 -33.25 2.94
CA VAL A 165 -24.33 -34.06 3.70
C VAL A 165 -24.40 -33.64 5.17
N ALA A 166 -25.30 -32.70 5.46
CA ALA A 166 -25.92 -32.57 6.77
C ALA A 166 -27.44 -32.56 6.60
N GLY A 167 -28.00 -33.73 6.26
CA GLY A 167 -29.46 -33.84 6.04
C GLY A 167 -30.04 -35.24 5.83
N ALA A 168 -29.27 -36.32 5.98
CA ALA A 168 -29.79 -37.68 5.85
C ALA A 168 -29.22 -38.63 6.92
N ALA A 169 -29.49 -38.32 8.19
CA ALA A 169 -29.44 -39.35 9.22
C ALA A 169 -30.75 -40.15 9.16
N GLY A 170 -30.60 -41.45 8.88
CA GLY A 170 -31.70 -42.40 8.79
C GLY A 170 -32.59 -42.42 10.03
N THR A 171 -33.88 -42.53 9.74
CA THR A 171 -35.01 -42.71 10.64
C THR A 171 -34.82 -43.85 11.65
N SER A 172 -34.99 -43.53 12.94
CA SER A 172 -35.61 -44.43 13.91
C SER A 172 -36.13 -43.67 15.15
N GLY A 173 -37.46 -43.59 15.28
CA GLY A 173 -38.18 -43.72 16.56
C GLY A 173 -38.41 -42.48 17.44
N GLU A 174 -39.61 -41.87 17.26
CA GLU A 174 -40.53 -41.32 18.27
C GLU A 174 -40.06 -40.42 19.44
N GLY A 175 -40.70 -39.25 19.54
CA GLY A 175 -40.83 -38.47 20.78
C GLY A 175 -41.07 -36.98 20.53
N GLY A 176 -42.34 -36.57 20.37
CA GLY A 176 -42.70 -35.21 19.99
C GLY A 176 -42.34 -34.11 21.00
N SER A 177 -42.03 -32.93 20.47
CA SER A 177 -42.43 -31.64 21.05
C SER A 177 -42.42 -30.60 19.94
N SER A 178 -43.59 -30.02 19.67
CA SER A 178 -43.78 -28.87 18.79
C SER A 178 -43.14 -27.64 19.44
N GLY A 179 -41.85 -27.45 19.18
CA GLY A 179 -41.10 -26.25 19.55
C GLY A 179 -41.33 -25.16 18.52
N ASN A 180 -42.36 -24.36 18.73
CA ASN A 180 -42.64 -23.19 17.91
C ASN A 180 -41.40 -22.26 17.91
N ASN A 181 -40.90 -21.88 16.73
CA ASN A 181 -39.72 -21.01 16.54
C ASN A 181 -39.96 -19.55 16.97
N THR A 182 -40.78 -19.33 17.99
CA THR A 182 -41.11 -18.03 18.57
C THR A 182 -39.86 -17.37 19.16
N PHE A 183 -38.88 -18.14 19.63
CA PHE A 183 -37.63 -17.60 20.17
C PHE A 183 -36.74 -16.95 19.09
N LEU A 184 -36.70 -17.51 17.87
CA LEU A 184 -35.95 -16.95 16.74
C LEU A 184 -36.58 -15.63 16.27
N TYR A 185 -37.91 -15.56 16.18
CA TYR A 185 -38.62 -14.32 15.83
C TYR A 185 -38.55 -13.26 16.94
N ILE A 186 -38.51 -13.66 18.21
CA ILE A 186 -38.27 -12.75 19.34
C ILE A 186 -36.83 -12.21 19.30
N ALA A 187 -35.83 -13.04 19.03
CA ALA A 187 -34.43 -12.61 18.91
C ALA A 187 -34.21 -11.67 17.71
N LEU A 188 -34.78 -12.01 16.55
CA LEU A 188 -34.74 -11.16 15.35
C LEU A 188 -35.48 -9.83 15.56
N GLY A 189 -36.63 -9.87 16.25
CA GLY A 189 -37.39 -8.68 16.63
C GLY A 189 -36.61 -7.77 17.58
N ILE A 190 -35.90 -8.33 18.56
CA ILE A 190 -35.05 -7.55 19.48
C ILE A 190 -33.86 -6.94 18.73
N ALA A 191 -33.22 -7.67 17.83
CA ALA A 191 -32.11 -7.16 17.01
C ALA A 191 -32.55 -5.98 16.13
N LEU A 192 -33.70 -6.09 15.44
CA LEU A 192 -34.25 -5.01 14.63
C LEU A 192 -34.69 -3.80 15.48
N LEU A 193 -35.16 -4.02 16.71
CA LEU A 193 -35.52 -2.95 17.63
C LEU A 193 -34.26 -2.24 18.16
N VAL A 194 -33.17 -2.95 18.44
CA VAL A 194 -31.87 -2.35 18.80
C VAL A 194 -31.29 -1.54 17.64
N ILE A 195 -31.33 -2.07 16.41
CA ILE A 195 -30.89 -1.36 15.20
C ILE A 195 -31.76 -0.12 14.95
N GLY A 196 -33.09 -0.24 15.08
CA GLY A 196 -34.02 0.88 14.95
C GLY A 196 -33.87 1.92 16.06
N LEU A 197 -33.53 1.51 17.29
CA LEU A 197 -33.30 2.40 18.42
C LEU A 197 -31.93 3.09 18.34
N LEU A 198 -30.91 2.42 17.77
CA LEU A 198 -29.63 3.02 17.43
C LEU A 198 -29.76 4.02 16.28
N ALA A 199 -30.51 3.68 15.22
CA ALA A 199 -30.82 4.57 14.10
C ALA A 199 -31.66 5.77 14.54
N GLY A 200 -32.66 5.56 15.40
CA GLY A 200 -33.49 6.62 15.97
C GLY A 200 -32.72 7.53 16.94
N LYS A 201 -31.77 6.98 17.71
CA LYS A 201 -30.89 7.75 18.60
C LYS A 201 -29.84 8.57 17.83
N LEU A 202 -29.47 8.13 16.62
CA LEU A 202 -28.64 8.88 15.67
C LEU A 202 -29.39 9.98 14.92
N MET A 203 -30.72 9.88 14.77
CA MET A 203 -31.54 10.93 14.12
C MET A 203 -31.99 12.07 15.07
N GLY A 204 -31.67 12.00 16.37
CA GLY A 204 -32.07 13.00 17.36
C GLY A 204 -31.11 14.18 17.56
N ARG A 205 -29.97 14.24 16.85
CA ARG A 205 -29.02 15.35 16.95
C ARG A 205 -28.65 15.83 15.56
N LYS A 206 -28.64 17.16 15.40
CA LYS A 206 -28.26 17.88 14.18
C LYS A 206 -26.82 17.52 13.77
N SER A 207 -26.67 16.44 13.01
CA SER A 207 -25.42 16.04 12.36
C SER A 207 -25.68 15.75 10.88
N ALA A 208 -26.32 16.72 10.21
CA ALA A 208 -26.40 16.72 8.75
C ALA A 208 -25.06 17.14 8.08
N SER A 209 -24.02 17.46 8.86
CA SER A 209 -22.70 17.84 8.36
C SER A 209 -21.67 16.70 8.32
N VAL A 210 -21.99 15.51 8.85
CA VAL A 210 -21.03 14.39 8.92
C VAL A 210 -21.17 13.43 7.73
N ILE A 211 -22.36 13.36 7.12
CA ILE A 211 -22.61 12.45 5.99
C ILE A 211 -22.07 13.02 4.66
N ALA A 212 -21.91 14.35 4.55
CA ALA A 212 -21.29 14.98 3.39
C ALA A 212 -19.75 14.99 3.41
N LEU A 213 -19.11 14.60 4.53
CA LEU A 213 -17.65 14.57 4.67
C LEU A 213 -17.05 13.16 4.47
N MET A 214 -17.88 12.10 4.50
CA MET A 214 -17.41 10.71 4.35
C MET A 214 -17.42 10.19 2.91
N LEU A 215 -18.05 10.90 1.97
CA LEU A 215 -18.03 10.54 0.54
C LEU A 215 -16.85 11.17 -0.23
N THR A 216 -15.98 11.94 0.44
CA THR A 216 -14.75 12.51 -0.15
C THR A 216 -13.46 11.82 0.33
N PHE A 217 -13.57 10.75 1.13
CA PHE A 217 -12.43 9.89 1.50
C PHE A 217 -12.27 8.70 0.55
N THR A 218 -12.56 8.89 -0.73
CA THR A 218 -11.79 8.15 -1.73
C THR A 218 -10.35 8.62 -1.59
N PHE A 219 -9.44 7.71 -1.29
CA PHE A 219 -8.01 7.86 -1.59
C PHE A 219 -7.85 8.04 -3.11
N GLN A 220 -8.32 9.16 -3.63
CA GLN A 220 -7.79 9.74 -4.84
C GLN A 220 -6.70 10.64 -4.31
N ALA A 221 -5.45 10.22 -4.52
CA ALA A 221 -4.39 11.17 -4.75
C ALA A 221 -4.97 12.19 -5.72
N ALA A 222 -5.22 13.41 -5.25
CA ALA A 222 -5.52 14.49 -6.17
C ALA A 222 -4.28 14.58 -7.05
N GLY A 223 -4.38 14.01 -8.25
CA GLY A 223 -3.46 14.26 -9.33
C GLY A 223 -3.50 15.75 -9.56
N GLN A 224 -2.57 16.46 -8.93
CA GLN A 224 -2.08 17.70 -9.49
C GLN A 224 -1.36 17.28 -10.77
N ASN A 225 -2.11 17.28 -11.87
CA ASN A 225 -1.57 17.32 -13.21
C ASN A 225 -0.70 18.59 -13.28
N GLY A 226 0.59 18.38 -13.17
CA GLY A 226 1.59 19.43 -13.06
C GLY A 226 2.64 18.97 -12.08
N ALA A 227 3.75 18.45 -12.59
CA ALA A 227 4.99 18.37 -11.84
C ALA A 227 5.19 19.71 -11.11
N THR A 228 5.01 19.74 -9.80
CA THR A 228 5.47 20.88 -9.01
C THR A 228 6.99 20.82 -9.07
N PRO A 229 7.66 21.78 -9.72
CA PRO A 229 9.11 21.78 -9.77
C PRO A 229 9.58 22.00 -8.33
N GLY A 230 10.22 20.99 -7.77
CA GLY A 230 10.97 21.13 -6.54
C GLY A 230 12.00 22.23 -6.75
N PHE A 231 11.82 23.32 -6.02
CA PHE A 231 12.74 24.45 -6.00
C PHE A 231 14.09 23.92 -5.49
N PHE A 232 15.16 24.20 -6.24
CA PHE A 232 16.56 23.78 -6.04
C PHE A 232 16.90 22.38 -6.57
N TYR A 233 17.21 22.26 -7.87
CA TYR A 233 18.33 21.54 -8.54
C TYR A 233 18.08 21.59 -10.07
N LYS A 234 19.08 21.29 -10.91
CA LYS A 234 18.97 21.28 -12.39
C LYS A 234 18.24 20.03 -12.92
N ASP A 235 17.46 19.35 -12.08
CA ASP A 235 16.93 18.04 -12.40
C ASP A 235 15.74 18.19 -13.35
N ARG A 236 15.86 17.62 -14.56
CA ARG A 236 14.75 17.53 -15.51
C ARG A 236 13.98 16.23 -15.25
N TYR A 237 12.65 16.27 -15.34
CA TYR A 237 11.77 15.14 -15.06
C TYR A 237 10.98 14.76 -16.31
N TYR A 238 10.81 13.46 -16.50
CA TYR A 238 10.19 12.88 -17.68
C TYR A 238 9.19 11.81 -17.26
N ASN A 239 8.03 11.82 -17.90
CA ASN A 239 7.06 10.74 -17.78
C ASN A 239 7.28 9.70 -18.90
N GLY A 240 6.43 8.66 -18.96
CA GLY A 240 6.54 7.63 -19.99
C GLY A 240 6.37 8.15 -21.42
N GLU A 241 5.50 9.13 -21.64
CA GLU A 241 5.26 9.73 -22.97
C GLU A 241 6.48 10.51 -23.46
N ASP A 242 7.18 11.20 -22.56
CA ASP A 242 8.43 11.91 -22.88
C ASP A 242 9.57 10.97 -23.31
N LEU A 243 9.56 9.70 -22.88
CA LEU A 243 10.49 8.69 -23.42
C LEU A 243 10.07 8.23 -24.81
N ASP A 244 8.79 7.88 -24.99
CA ASP A 244 8.30 7.30 -26.25
C ASP A 244 8.34 8.31 -27.41
N ASN A 245 8.23 9.61 -27.13
CA ASN A 245 8.26 10.66 -28.15
C ASN A 245 9.67 11.19 -28.44
N GLY A 246 10.71 10.64 -27.80
CA GLY A 246 12.12 11.02 -28.02
C GLY A 246 12.56 12.31 -27.32
N LYS A 247 11.69 12.99 -26.55
CA LYS A 247 12.05 14.23 -25.85
C LYS A 247 13.15 14.02 -24.80
N PHE A 248 13.14 12.87 -24.11
CA PHE A 248 14.22 12.52 -23.20
C PHE A 248 15.59 12.46 -23.91
N GLU A 249 15.62 11.88 -25.10
CA GLU A 249 16.83 11.78 -25.93
C GLU A 249 17.27 13.15 -26.43
N GLU A 250 16.34 13.97 -26.93
CA GLU A 250 16.60 15.35 -27.37
C GLU A 250 17.19 16.22 -26.25
N ASP A 251 16.57 16.20 -25.06
CA ASP A 251 17.05 16.97 -23.91
C ASP A 251 18.39 16.44 -23.38
N LEU A 252 18.64 15.14 -23.51
CA LEU A 252 19.91 14.52 -23.14
C LEU A 252 21.05 14.94 -24.08
N GLU A 253 20.83 14.96 -25.40
CA GLU A 253 21.79 15.49 -26.38
C GLU A 253 22.09 16.96 -26.10
N GLU A 254 21.06 17.77 -25.83
CA GLU A 254 21.21 19.20 -25.52
C GLU A 254 22.08 19.43 -24.28
N GLU A 255 21.84 18.69 -23.19
CA GLU A 255 22.53 18.89 -21.91
C GLU A 255 23.98 18.38 -21.95
N MET A 256 24.24 17.29 -22.69
CA MET A 256 25.58 16.69 -22.80
C MET A 256 26.47 17.43 -23.81
N GLY A 257 25.87 18.17 -24.75
CA GLY A 257 26.54 19.06 -25.68
C GLY A 257 27.08 18.39 -26.95
N ASP A 258 27.59 19.23 -27.86
CA ASP A 258 28.03 18.83 -29.21
C ASP A 258 29.08 17.70 -29.17
N GLY A 259 28.69 16.49 -29.60
CA GLY A 259 29.57 15.33 -29.76
C GLY A 259 29.32 14.18 -28.78
N TYR A 260 28.37 14.32 -27.85
CA TYR A 260 27.80 13.17 -27.15
C TYR A 260 26.82 12.44 -28.07
N ASP A 261 26.94 11.12 -28.15
CA ASP A 261 26.01 10.24 -28.87
C ASP A 261 25.22 9.46 -27.81
N PRO A 262 23.93 9.75 -27.61
CA PRO A 262 23.11 9.10 -26.59
C PRO A 262 22.75 7.66 -26.98
N SER A 263 22.97 7.25 -28.23
CA SER A 263 22.35 6.03 -28.78
C SER A 263 22.73 4.77 -28.01
N ASP A 264 23.98 4.62 -27.59
CA ASP A 264 24.43 3.49 -26.77
C ASP A 264 23.76 3.52 -25.38
N ASP A 265 23.79 4.67 -24.70
CA ASP A 265 23.21 4.82 -23.36
C ASP A 265 21.68 4.59 -23.37
N ILE A 266 20.99 5.10 -24.39
CA ILE A 266 19.54 4.96 -24.59
C ILE A 266 19.19 3.52 -24.98
N SER A 267 19.99 2.86 -25.83
CA SER A 267 19.78 1.47 -26.21
C SER A 267 19.83 0.56 -24.97
N ASP A 268 20.87 0.69 -24.15
CA ASP A 268 21.03 -0.13 -22.94
C ASP A 268 19.86 0.09 -21.96
N LEU A 269 19.41 1.35 -21.79
CA LEU A 269 18.28 1.69 -20.93
C LEU A 269 16.97 1.10 -21.46
N ASN A 270 16.72 1.20 -22.76
CA ASN A 270 15.54 0.63 -23.40
C ASN A 270 15.51 -0.89 -23.29
N ASP A 271 16.64 -1.55 -23.54
CA ASP A 271 16.78 -3.00 -23.41
C ASP A 271 16.51 -3.44 -21.96
N LYS A 272 17.02 -2.70 -20.98
CA LYS A 272 16.75 -2.99 -19.56
C LYS A 272 15.28 -2.81 -19.20
N LEU A 273 14.64 -1.72 -19.63
CA LEU A 273 13.22 -1.46 -19.39
C LEU A 273 12.31 -2.50 -20.05
N ASN A 274 12.67 -2.97 -21.24
CA ASN A 274 11.97 -4.05 -21.94
C ASN A 274 12.12 -5.37 -21.19
N SER A 275 13.33 -5.71 -20.74
CA SER A 275 13.59 -6.89 -19.91
C SER A 275 12.77 -6.89 -18.62
N ILE A 276 12.67 -5.74 -17.93
CA ILE A 276 11.84 -5.59 -16.73
C ILE A 276 10.36 -5.80 -17.05
N LYS A 277 9.86 -5.21 -18.15
CA LYS A 277 8.47 -5.41 -18.58
C LYS A 277 8.18 -6.89 -18.84
N GLU A 278 9.02 -7.55 -19.61
CA GLU A 278 8.86 -8.97 -19.92
C GLU A 278 8.90 -9.83 -18.66
N PHE A 279 9.77 -9.49 -17.70
CA PHE A 279 9.79 -10.14 -16.41
C PHE A 279 8.48 -9.92 -15.63
N LEU A 280 7.99 -8.69 -15.51
CA LEU A 280 6.74 -8.35 -14.82
C LEU A 280 5.50 -9.01 -15.44
N ASP A 281 5.50 -9.21 -16.75
CA ASP A 281 4.40 -9.84 -17.49
C ASP A 281 4.41 -11.38 -17.37
N ASN A 282 5.59 -11.99 -17.23
CA ASN A 282 5.75 -13.45 -17.25
C ASN A 282 6.04 -14.08 -15.87
N ALA A 283 6.41 -13.28 -14.86
CA ALA A 283 6.82 -13.81 -13.57
C ALA A 283 5.61 -14.37 -12.79
N THR A 284 5.73 -15.64 -12.39
CA THR A 284 4.74 -16.32 -11.56
C THR A 284 4.86 -15.98 -10.07
N ASN A 285 6.06 -15.62 -9.60
CA ASN A 285 6.37 -15.37 -8.19
C ASN A 285 7.09 -14.03 -7.96
N LEU A 286 6.50 -12.92 -8.42
CA LEU A 286 7.08 -11.57 -8.24
C LEU A 286 7.43 -11.24 -6.77
N TYR A 287 6.66 -11.73 -5.81
CA TYR A 287 6.88 -11.48 -4.38
C TYR A 287 8.23 -12.00 -3.86
N ASP A 288 8.77 -13.07 -4.45
CA ASP A 288 10.05 -13.66 -4.05
C ASP A 288 11.25 -12.97 -4.74
N SER A 289 11.01 -12.32 -5.88
CA SER A 289 12.05 -11.68 -6.68
C SER A 289 12.35 -10.24 -6.26
N TYR A 290 11.45 -9.61 -5.50
CA TYR A 290 11.64 -8.23 -5.02
C TYR A 290 11.90 -8.20 -3.52
N SER A 291 12.91 -7.42 -3.13
CA SER A 291 13.28 -7.20 -1.74
C SER A 291 12.23 -6.35 -1.03
N GLY A 292 11.67 -6.85 0.08
CA GLY A 292 10.83 -6.05 0.96
C GLY A 292 11.69 -5.07 1.75
N LEU A 293 11.49 -3.77 1.54
CA LEU A 293 12.15 -2.74 2.32
C LEU A 293 11.44 -2.59 3.67
N GLY A 294 12.12 -3.07 4.70
CA GLY A 294 11.61 -3.17 6.05
C GLY A 294 11.16 -4.60 6.39
N SER A 295 11.58 -5.09 7.55
CA SER A 295 11.20 -6.42 8.09
C SER A 295 9.68 -6.58 8.28
N CYS A 296 8.93 -5.47 8.24
CA CYS A 296 7.49 -5.41 8.39
C CYS A 296 6.71 -5.78 7.10
N ILE A 297 7.33 -5.79 5.91
CA ILE A 297 6.70 -6.11 4.61
C ILE A 297 6.84 -7.61 4.23
N ASN A 298 7.33 -8.46 5.14
CA ASN A 298 7.43 -9.90 4.93
C ASN A 298 6.04 -10.56 4.87
N SER A 299 5.44 -10.50 3.69
CA SER A 299 4.09 -10.95 3.37
C SER A 299 4.13 -12.37 2.81
N THR A 300 4.37 -13.36 3.67
CA THR A 300 4.15 -14.77 3.33
C THR A 300 2.68 -15.14 3.59
N PRO A 301 2.05 -16.00 2.75
CA PRO A 301 0.73 -16.55 3.03
C PRO A 301 0.70 -17.16 4.42
N LEU A 302 -0.33 -16.85 5.21
CA LEU A 302 -0.28 -17.16 6.63
C LEU A 302 -0.45 -18.66 6.90
N PRO A 303 0.46 -19.27 7.66
CA PRO A 303 0.27 -20.63 8.14
C PRO A 303 -1.05 -20.73 8.91
N GLY A 304 -1.91 -21.69 8.53
CA GLY A 304 -3.12 -22.00 9.27
C GLY A 304 -4.36 -21.17 8.92
N GLU A 305 -4.36 -20.41 7.81
CA GLU A 305 -5.61 -19.81 7.29
C GLU A 305 -6.65 -20.91 6.97
N PRO A 306 -7.87 -20.84 7.55
CA PRO A 306 -8.91 -21.82 7.26
C PRO A 306 -9.26 -21.82 5.76
N ARG A 307 -9.38 -23.01 5.19
CA ARG A 307 -9.88 -23.18 3.82
C ARG A 307 -11.41 -23.07 3.84
N ILE A 308 -11.98 -22.46 2.81
CA ILE A 308 -13.40 -22.19 2.69
C ILE A 308 -13.98 -23.04 1.54
N PRO A 309 -14.67 -24.15 1.83
CA PRO A 309 -15.36 -24.93 0.81
C PRO A 309 -16.35 -24.06 0.03
N SER A 310 -16.37 -24.18 -1.30
CA SER A 310 -17.25 -23.41 -2.18
C SER A 310 -17.54 -24.15 -3.49
N PHE A 311 -18.70 -23.88 -4.09
CA PHE A 311 -19.02 -24.41 -5.43
C PHE A 311 -18.17 -23.74 -6.52
N CYS A 312 -17.63 -22.56 -6.22
CA CYS A 312 -16.73 -21.80 -7.05
C CYS A 312 -15.40 -21.62 -6.31
N ASP A 313 -14.41 -22.44 -6.67
CA ASP A 313 -13.08 -22.47 -6.07
C ASP A 313 -12.00 -21.86 -6.98
N GLU A 314 -12.34 -21.49 -8.21
CA GLU A 314 -11.39 -20.90 -9.15
C GLU A 314 -10.84 -19.56 -8.62
N PRO A 315 -9.52 -19.32 -8.75
CA PRO A 315 -8.93 -18.04 -8.37
C PRO A 315 -9.43 -16.94 -9.31
N LEU A 316 -9.82 -15.81 -8.73
CA LEU A 316 -10.04 -14.59 -9.49
C LEU A 316 -8.67 -13.98 -9.81
N THR A 317 -8.27 -13.99 -11.08
CA THR A 317 -7.09 -13.24 -11.52
C THR A 317 -7.47 -11.78 -11.82
N THR A 318 -6.46 -10.92 -11.90
CA THR A 318 -6.66 -9.51 -12.33
C THR A 318 -7.10 -9.39 -13.79
N ALA A 319 -6.97 -10.46 -14.58
CA ALA A 319 -7.42 -10.54 -15.98
C ALA A 319 -8.88 -11.02 -16.12
N GLY A 320 -9.58 -11.29 -15.01
CA GLY A 320 -10.90 -11.91 -15.01
C GLY A 320 -10.84 -13.43 -14.74
N PRO A 321 -11.98 -14.12 -14.70
CA PRO A 321 -11.98 -15.58 -14.58
C PRO A 321 -11.36 -16.20 -15.84
N ASP A 322 -10.44 -17.15 -15.67
CA ASP A 322 -9.76 -17.83 -16.79
C ASP A 322 -10.73 -18.71 -17.60
N ASN A 323 -11.86 -19.11 -17.01
CA ASN A 323 -12.92 -19.89 -17.63
C ASN A 323 -14.29 -19.24 -17.40
N GLU A 324 -15.03 -18.93 -18.47
CA GLU A 324 -16.34 -18.24 -18.39
C GLU A 324 -17.48 -19.06 -17.72
N ASN A 325 -17.29 -20.29 -17.21
CA ASN A 325 -18.42 -21.22 -17.09
C ASN A 325 -18.55 -22.13 -15.84
N SER A 326 -18.12 -21.74 -14.64
CA SER A 326 -18.49 -22.50 -13.41
C SER A 326 -19.11 -21.66 -12.29
N CYS A 327 -18.75 -20.38 -12.18
CA CYS A 327 -19.18 -19.54 -11.07
C CYS A 327 -20.40 -18.67 -11.44
N ALA A 328 -21.40 -18.62 -10.55
CA ALA A 328 -22.53 -17.71 -10.72
C ALA A 328 -22.06 -16.24 -10.61
N ALA A 329 -22.63 -15.35 -11.43
CA ALA A 329 -22.24 -13.92 -11.44
C ALA A 329 -22.35 -13.26 -10.06
N CYS A 330 -23.37 -13.61 -9.27
CA CYS A 330 -23.55 -13.08 -7.92
C CYS A 330 -22.38 -13.45 -6.98
N PHE A 331 -21.76 -14.62 -7.20
CA PHE A 331 -20.60 -15.07 -6.44
C PHE A 331 -19.36 -14.26 -6.82
N LEU A 332 -19.13 -14.01 -8.11
CA LEU A 332 -17.95 -13.30 -8.60
C LEU A 332 -17.83 -11.87 -8.04
N ASP A 333 -18.94 -11.13 -7.99
CA ASP A 333 -18.93 -9.76 -7.45
C ASP A 333 -18.69 -9.74 -5.94
N ALA A 334 -19.35 -10.63 -5.20
CA ALA A 334 -19.15 -10.78 -3.76
C ALA A 334 -17.72 -11.24 -3.44
N ARG A 335 -17.16 -12.14 -4.26
CA ARG A 335 -15.79 -12.65 -4.16
C ARG A 335 -14.75 -11.56 -4.42
N ARG A 336 -14.99 -10.65 -5.37
CA ARG A 336 -14.16 -9.47 -5.62
C ARG A 336 -14.13 -8.56 -4.38
N GLN A 337 -15.28 -8.25 -3.80
CA GLN A 337 -15.38 -7.44 -2.57
C GLN A 337 -14.66 -8.12 -1.39
N PHE A 338 -14.89 -9.42 -1.20
CA PHE A 338 -14.24 -10.20 -0.16
C PHE A 338 -12.70 -10.15 -0.28
N ASN A 339 -12.17 -10.37 -1.49
CA ASN A 339 -10.72 -10.34 -1.71
C ASN A 339 -10.17 -8.93 -1.48
N GLU A 340 -10.86 -7.88 -1.96
CA GLU A 340 -10.45 -6.50 -1.71
C GLU A 340 -10.32 -6.19 -0.23
N VAL A 341 -11.32 -6.59 0.57
CA VAL A 341 -11.28 -6.40 2.03
C VAL A 341 -10.11 -7.15 2.67
N ARG A 342 -9.77 -8.37 2.21
CA ARG A 342 -8.59 -9.09 2.69
C ARG A 342 -7.29 -8.32 2.44
N TYR A 343 -7.14 -7.72 1.26
CA TYR A 343 -5.97 -6.90 0.94
C TYR A 343 -5.91 -5.64 1.80
N LEU A 344 -7.05 -4.98 2.01
CA LEU A 344 -7.11 -3.80 2.87
C LEU A 344 -6.76 -4.12 4.33
N PHE A 345 -7.12 -5.30 4.83
CA PHE A 345 -6.69 -5.73 6.17
C PHE A 345 -5.17 -5.90 6.26
N GLU A 346 -4.55 -6.57 5.29
CA GLU A 346 -3.10 -6.72 5.30
C GLU A 346 -2.41 -5.37 5.17
N GLN A 347 -2.89 -4.52 4.26
CA GLN A 347 -2.38 -3.17 4.11
C GLN A 347 -2.45 -2.43 5.44
N LEU A 348 -3.63 -2.37 6.06
CA LEU A 348 -3.83 -1.70 7.34
C LEU A 348 -2.85 -2.22 8.43
N ALA A 349 -2.65 -3.54 8.51
CA ALA A 349 -1.74 -4.17 9.46
C ALA A 349 -0.27 -3.85 9.20
N THR A 350 0.16 -3.89 7.94
CA THR A 350 1.52 -3.55 7.55
C THR A 350 1.81 -2.07 7.83
N ILE A 351 0.89 -1.17 7.49
CA ILE A 351 1.01 0.27 7.78
C ILE A 351 1.24 0.50 9.26
N TYR A 352 0.36 -0.09 10.08
CA TYR A 352 0.44 0.05 11.53
C TYR A 352 1.76 -0.48 12.07
N LYS A 353 2.13 -1.72 11.70
CA LYS A 353 3.36 -2.36 12.16
C LYS A 353 4.60 -1.56 11.77
N CYS A 354 4.75 -1.23 10.48
CA CYS A 354 5.90 -0.48 9.99
C CYS A 354 6.00 0.90 10.65
N THR A 355 4.88 1.62 10.76
CA THR A 355 4.89 2.97 11.36
C THR A 355 5.21 2.92 12.85
N LYS A 356 4.72 1.90 13.57
CA LYS A 356 5.01 1.72 14.99
C LYS A 356 6.47 1.31 15.22
N ASP A 357 7.01 0.39 14.41
CA ASP A 357 8.41 -0.02 14.46
C ASP A 357 9.34 1.18 14.21
N PHE A 358 9.06 1.97 13.17
CA PHE A 358 9.77 3.22 12.88
C PHE A 358 9.70 4.21 14.04
N SER A 359 8.49 4.46 14.57
CA SER A 359 8.30 5.43 15.65
C SER A 359 9.02 5.00 16.93
N ASN A 360 9.00 3.72 17.26
CA ASN A 360 9.74 3.16 18.40
C ASN A 360 11.27 3.29 18.20
N ALA A 361 11.77 3.04 17.00
CA ALA A 361 13.18 3.22 16.67
C ALA A 361 13.59 4.70 16.79
N ALA A 362 12.75 5.63 16.29
CA ALA A 362 12.97 7.06 16.39
C ALA A 362 12.98 7.55 17.85
N LEU A 363 12.05 7.06 18.68
CA LEU A 363 12.01 7.33 20.12
C LEU A 363 13.28 6.84 20.82
N SER A 364 13.68 5.59 20.59
CA SER A 364 14.91 5.01 21.16
C SER A 364 16.15 5.80 20.75
N PHE A 365 16.25 6.18 19.48
CA PHE A 365 17.36 6.98 18.98
C PHE A 365 17.43 8.35 19.66
N GLY A 366 16.33 9.07 19.74
CA GLY A 366 16.31 10.39 20.37
C GLY A 366 16.53 10.33 21.89
N ASP A 367 16.01 9.31 22.59
CA ASP A 367 16.25 9.10 24.01
C ASP A 367 17.76 8.86 24.28
N ASN A 368 18.44 8.11 23.41
CA ASN A 368 19.88 7.88 23.50
C ASN A 368 20.71 9.14 23.17
N ALA A 369 20.35 9.88 22.11
CA ALA A 369 21.09 11.06 21.67
C ALA A 369 20.92 12.26 22.62
N SER A 370 19.72 12.43 23.17
CA SER A 370 19.38 13.55 24.06
C SER A 370 20.00 13.44 25.46
N GLY A 371 20.35 12.23 25.90
CA GLY A 371 21.08 11.99 27.15
C GLY A 371 22.52 12.52 27.17
N ILE A 372 23.10 12.82 26.00
CA ILE A 372 24.51 13.20 25.86
C ILE A 372 24.72 14.73 25.97
N HIS A 373 23.71 15.55 25.64
CA HIS A 373 23.81 17.01 25.68
C HIS A 373 22.57 17.65 26.37
N ALA A 374 22.76 18.29 27.53
CA ALA A 374 21.66 18.79 28.37
C ALA A 374 20.68 19.77 27.69
N VAL A 375 21.11 20.51 26.67
CA VAL A 375 20.26 21.47 25.92
C VAL A 375 19.43 20.78 24.82
N SER A 376 19.92 19.68 24.23
CA SER A 376 19.13 18.90 23.25
C SER A 376 18.03 18.08 23.93
N GLY A 377 18.20 17.75 25.23
CA GLY A 377 17.18 17.12 26.07
C GLY A 377 15.81 17.78 26.02
N MET A 378 15.73 19.12 26.18
CA MET A 378 14.44 19.81 26.23
C MET A 378 13.72 19.85 24.87
N ALA A 379 14.46 20.07 23.78
CA ALA A 379 13.92 20.04 22.43
C ALA A 379 13.42 18.63 22.07
N TRP A 380 14.20 17.61 22.43
CA TRP A 380 13.84 16.21 22.23
C TRP A 380 12.55 15.85 22.98
N GLN A 381 12.37 16.25 24.24
CA GLN A 381 11.13 15.95 24.98
C GLN A 381 9.87 16.51 24.31
N THR A 382 9.96 17.62 23.58
CA THR A 382 8.84 18.15 22.81
C THR A 382 8.55 17.27 21.59
N GLN A 383 9.59 16.87 20.84
CA GLN A 383 9.44 15.98 19.68
C GLN A 383 8.95 14.59 20.08
N ARG A 384 9.47 14.05 21.20
CA ARG A 384 9.03 12.80 21.82
C ARG A 384 7.52 12.79 22.04
N ARG A 385 6.96 13.85 22.65
CA ARG A 385 5.50 13.96 22.86
C ARG A 385 4.72 14.01 21.55
N ASN A 386 5.25 14.64 20.52
CA ASN A 386 4.60 14.67 19.20
C ASN A 386 4.58 13.27 18.58
N ILE A 387 5.69 12.53 18.67
CA ILE A 387 5.76 11.15 18.18
C ILE A 387 4.79 10.25 18.96
N GLU A 388 4.81 10.31 20.30
CA GLU A 388 3.88 9.54 21.15
C GLU A 388 2.42 9.84 20.81
N LYS A 389 2.09 11.12 20.58
CA LYS A 389 0.74 11.50 20.15
C LYS A 389 0.39 10.91 18.78
N SER A 390 1.29 11.00 17.80
CA SER A 390 1.06 10.43 16.47
C SER A 390 0.85 8.91 16.53
N ILE A 391 1.52 8.19 17.43
CA ILE A 391 1.29 6.76 17.66
C ILE A 391 -0.13 6.52 18.19
N VAL A 392 -0.59 7.30 19.17
CA VAL A 392 -1.96 7.17 19.70
C VAL A 392 -3.01 7.47 18.64
N ASP A 393 -2.79 8.49 17.82
CA ASP A 393 -3.70 8.85 16.72
C ASP A 393 -3.71 7.73 15.65
N LEU A 394 -2.56 7.11 15.35
CA LEU A 394 -2.44 5.95 14.48
C LEU A 394 -3.20 4.73 15.03
N GLU A 395 -3.07 4.42 16.32
CA GLU A 395 -3.78 3.33 16.98
C GLU A 395 -5.30 3.51 16.88
N ALA A 396 -5.80 4.73 17.12
CA ALA A 396 -7.21 5.05 16.98
C ALA A 396 -7.69 4.94 15.52
N ALA A 397 -6.89 5.41 14.55
CA ALA A 397 -7.20 5.29 13.13
C ALA A 397 -7.24 3.82 12.70
N TYR A 398 -6.32 2.99 13.19
CA TYR A 398 -6.30 1.55 12.97
C TYR A 398 -7.57 0.89 13.50
N ASP A 399 -7.91 1.11 14.78
CA ASP A 399 -9.04 0.45 15.43
C ASP A 399 -10.37 0.82 14.75
N ASN A 400 -10.53 2.08 14.33
CA ASN A 400 -11.69 2.52 13.55
C ASN A 400 -11.76 1.82 12.20
N LYS A 401 -10.66 1.82 11.43
CA LYS A 401 -10.65 1.23 10.09
C LYS A 401 -10.82 -0.29 10.13
N TYR A 402 -10.23 -0.94 11.12
CA TYR A 402 -10.41 -2.36 11.40
C TYR A 402 -11.91 -2.70 11.60
N GLY A 403 -12.65 -1.89 12.36
CA GLY A 403 -14.09 -2.07 12.54
C GLY A 403 -14.88 -1.97 11.23
N GLU A 404 -14.55 -0.99 10.37
CA GLU A 404 -15.17 -0.84 9.04
C GLU A 404 -14.87 -2.03 8.12
N LEU A 405 -13.63 -2.51 8.11
CA LEU A 405 -13.22 -3.65 7.30
C LEU A 405 -13.88 -4.95 7.79
N LEU A 406 -14.09 -5.12 9.11
CA LEU A 406 -14.83 -6.26 9.63
C LEU A 406 -16.28 -6.26 9.17
N ASN A 407 -16.95 -5.12 9.21
CA ASN A 407 -18.31 -5.01 8.69
C ASN A 407 -18.35 -5.33 7.19
N SER A 408 -17.42 -4.76 6.41
CA SER A 408 -17.31 -5.02 4.97
C SER A 408 -17.04 -6.50 4.66
N LEU A 409 -16.19 -7.15 5.45
CA LEU A 409 -15.93 -8.59 5.33
C LEU A 409 -17.21 -9.38 5.59
N SER A 410 -17.89 -9.12 6.70
CA SER A 410 -19.16 -9.78 7.06
C SER A 410 -20.20 -9.62 5.95
N GLU A 411 -20.39 -8.41 5.43
CA GLU A 411 -21.31 -8.14 4.32
C GLU A 411 -20.95 -8.93 3.06
N SER A 412 -19.66 -8.96 2.67
CA SER A 412 -19.21 -9.71 1.49
C SER A 412 -19.43 -11.22 1.65
N MET A 413 -19.22 -11.75 2.86
CA MET A 413 -19.39 -13.18 3.17
C MET A 413 -20.86 -13.58 3.24
N LEU A 414 -21.75 -12.71 3.73
CA LEU A 414 -23.20 -12.95 3.68
C LEU A 414 -23.71 -12.97 2.23
N LYS A 415 -23.22 -12.08 1.36
CA LYS A 415 -23.53 -12.12 -0.08
C LYS A 415 -23.03 -13.40 -0.74
N LEU A 416 -21.83 -13.87 -0.39
CA LEU A 416 -21.35 -15.18 -0.83
C LEU A 416 -22.28 -16.30 -0.37
N SER A 417 -22.74 -16.26 0.89
CA SER A 417 -23.68 -17.23 1.45
C SER A 417 -25.02 -17.26 0.72
N GLU A 418 -25.55 -16.11 0.27
CA GLU A 418 -26.78 -16.05 -0.52
C GLU A 418 -26.64 -16.74 -1.88
N CYS A 419 -25.45 -16.66 -2.49
CA CYS A 419 -25.15 -17.35 -3.74
C CYS A 419 -24.92 -18.85 -3.53
N GLU A 420 -24.18 -19.20 -2.48
CA GLU A 420 -23.94 -20.59 -2.07
C GLU A 420 -25.26 -21.31 -1.78
N ALA A 421 -26.21 -20.68 -1.10
CA ALA A 421 -27.53 -21.28 -0.86
C ALA A 421 -28.30 -21.63 -2.14
N ARG A 422 -27.99 -20.99 -3.28
CA ARG A 422 -28.67 -21.26 -4.57
C ARG A 422 -27.96 -22.27 -5.44
N TYR A 423 -26.62 -22.34 -5.36
CA TYR A 423 -25.79 -23.07 -6.32
C TYR A 423 -24.82 -24.07 -5.68
N GLY A 424 -24.59 -23.95 -4.37
CA GLY A 424 -23.68 -24.78 -3.59
C GLY A 424 -24.36 -25.28 -2.33
N VAL A 425 -23.94 -24.75 -1.17
CA VAL A 425 -24.36 -25.26 0.14
C VAL A 425 -25.29 -24.28 0.88
N GLU A 426 -26.42 -24.79 1.38
CA GLU A 426 -27.28 -24.05 2.32
C GLU A 426 -26.55 -23.79 3.65
N ASP A 427 -26.86 -22.66 4.29
CA ASP A 427 -26.25 -22.19 5.55
C ASP A 427 -24.70 -22.11 5.50
N TRP A 428 -24.16 -21.83 4.31
CA TRP A 428 -22.71 -21.79 4.05
C TRP A 428 -21.93 -20.90 5.03
N PHE A 429 -22.46 -19.73 5.39
CA PHE A 429 -21.80 -18.84 6.34
C PHE A 429 -21.63 -19.51 7.71
N ASP A 430 -22.68 -20.10 8.26
CA ASP A 430 -22.62 -20.72 9.59
C ASP A 430 -21.69 -21.95 9.60
N ARG A 431 -21.62 -22.67 8.47
CA ARG A 431 -20.82 -23.89 8.33
C ARG A 431 -19.33 -23.62 8.10
N PHE A 432 -19.01 -22.64 7.26
CA PHE A 432 -17.64 -22.40 6.79
C PHE A 432 -17.22 -20.95 6.94
N GLY A 433 -18.08 -20.01 6.53
CA GLY A 433 -17.77 -18.58 6.52
C GLY A 433 -17.43 -18.02 7.91
N TYR A 434 -18.15 -18.42 8.95
CA TYR A 434 -17.99 -17.88 10.31
C TYR A 434 -16.60 -18.18 10.89
N MET A 435 -16.07 -19.39 10.67
CA MET A 435 -14.72 -19.76 11.13
C MET A 435 -13.66 -18.87 10.49
N TYR A 436 -13.79 -18.62 9.19
CA TYR A 436 -12.89 -17.74 8.47
C TYR A 436 -13.01 -16.29 8.93
N PHE A 437 -14.23 -15.79 9.13
CA PHE A 437 -14.49 -14.45 9.66
C PHE A 437 -13.82 -14.24 11.03
N GLU A 438 -14.03 -15.16 11.97
CA GLU A 438 -13.42 -15.08 13.30
C GLU A 438 -11.88 -15.20 13.24
N PHE A 439 -11.34 -16.01 12.32
CA PHE A 439 -9.90 -16.06 12.08
C PHE A 439 -9.34 -14.71 11.63
N ILE A 440 -9.93 -14.07 10.62
CA ILE A 440 -9.48 -12.76 10.11
C ILE A 440 -9.61 -11.69 11.20
N LYS A 441 -10.71 -11.73 11.95
CA LYS A 441 -10.94 -10.86 13.09
C LYS A 441 -9.84 -10.99 14.15
N ASP A 442 -9.53 -12.19 14.65
CA ASP A 442 -8.45 -12.33 15.64
C ASP A 442 -7.08 -11.96 15.08
N LYS A 443 -6.80 -12.39 13.84
CA LYS A 443 -5.53 -12.16 13.16
C LYS A 443 -5.16 -10.67 13.10
N TYR A 444 -6.09 -9.84 12.61
CA TYR A 444 -5.84 -8.42 12.41
C TYR A 444 -6.25 -7.55 13.60
N ARG A 445 -6.70 -8.16 14.70
CA ARG A 445 -6.91 -7.41 15.92
C ARG A 445 -5.56 -6.99 16.49
N ARG A 446 -5.43 -5.71 16.79
CA ARG A 446 -4.30 -5.16 17.53
C ARG A 446 -4.22 -5.77 18.94
N LYS A 447 -3.03 -6.22 19.38
CA LYS A 447 -2.83 -7.00 20.63
C LYS A 447 -1.96 -6.30 21.67
N ASP A 448 -1.42 -5.13 21.35
CA ASP A 448 -0.44 -4.39 22.13
C ASP A 448 -1.00 -3.20 22.91
#